data_AF-A0A2W6ZRI6-F1
#
_entry.id   AF-A0A2W6ZRI6-F1
#
_cell.length_a   1.000
_cell.length_b   1.000
_cell.length_c   1.000
_cell.angle_alpha   90.00
_cell.angle_beta   90.00
_cell.angle_gamma   90.00
#
_symmetry.space_group_name_H-M   'P 1'
#
loop_
_entity.id
_entity.type
_entity.pdbx_description
1 polymer ?
#
loop_
_entity_poly.entity_id
_entity_poly.type
_entity_poly.pdbx_seq_one_letter_code
_entity_poly.pdbx_strand_id
1 'polypeptide(L)'
;CLFDNVTKDMRIYKEEIFGPVLSVLRAESYDEALKLTNDHEYGNGTAIFTRDGDAARDFASKVQVGMVGINVPIPVPLAYYTFGGWKRSSFGDLNQHGPDSIRFYTKTKTVTARWPSGIKDGASFVIPTMG
;
A
#
# COMPACT_ATOMS: atom_id res chain seq x y z
N CYS A 1 -17.76 -8.42 22.28
CA CYS A 1 -18.31 -7.23 22.96
C CYS A 1 -18.68 -6.18 21.91
N LEU A 2 -19.70 -5.37 22.19
CA LEU A 2 -20.15 -4.27 21.33
C LEU A 2 -20.26 -3.00 22.17
N PHE A 3 -19.60 -1.92 21.76
CA PHE A 3 -19.77 -0.58 22.32
C PHE A 3 -20.47 0.31 21.29
N ASP A 4 -21.49 1.05 21.73
CA ASP A 4 -22.16 2.09 20.93
C ASP A 4 -21.88 3.46 21.53
N ASN A 5 -22.03 4.51 20.72
CA ASN A 5 -21.74 5.91 21.07
C ASN A 5 -20.29 6.14 21.54
N VAL A 6 -19.34 5.44 20.89
CA VAL A 6 -17.91 5.66 21.14
C VAL A 6 -17.50 7.03 20.59
N THR A 7 -16.62 7.72 21.29
CA THR A 7 -16.06 9.01 20.84
C THR A 7 -14.56 8.89 20.58
N LYS A 8 -14.04 9.81 19.75
CA LYS A 8 -12.61 9.83 19.35
C LYS A 8 -11.64 10.02 20.51
N ASP A 9 -12.11 10.50 21.65
CA ASP A 9 -11.27 10.75 22.83
C ASP A 9 -11.11 9.50 23.71
N MET A 10 -11.98 8.51 23.55
CA MET A 10 -11.96 7.27 24.32
C MET A 10 -10.75 6.40 23.97
N ARG A 11 -10.20 5.74 24.99
CA ARG A 11 -9.07 4.82 24.83
C ARG A 11 -9.41 3.63 23.90
N ILE A 12 -10.63 3.12 23.98
CA ILE A 12 -11.13 2.01 23.16
C ILE A 12 -11.26 2.35 21.66
N TYR A 13 -11.13 3.63 21.29
CA TYR A 13 -11.03 4.06 19.89
C TYR A 13 -9.58 4.21 19.46
N LYS A 14 -8.71 4.78 20.31
CA LYS A 14 -7.31 5.08 20.00
C LYS A 14 -6.42 3.82 19.95
N GLU A 15 -6.69 2.84 20.80
CA GLU A 15 -5.86 1.64 20.94
C GLU A 15 -6.46 0.44 20.21
N GLU A 16 -5.61 -0.30 19.48
CA GLU A 16 -6.00 -1.54 18.81
C GLU A 16 -6.18 -2.68 19.82
N ILE A 17 -7.38 -3.28 19.85
CA ILE A 17 -7.78 -4.22 20.91
C ILE A 17 -7.32 -5.67 20.61
N PHE A 18 -7.16 -6.05 19.34
CA PHE A 18 -6.81 -7.44 18.92
C PHE A 18 -7.71 -8.55 19.49
N GLY A 19 -8.99 -8.24 19.71
CA GLY A 19 -9.99 -9.18 20.22
C GLY A 19 -11.37 -8.95 19.61
N PRO A 20 -12.38 -9.77 19.97
CA PRO A 20 -13.73 -9.68 19.39
C PRO A 20 -14.52 -8.50 19.99
N VAL A 21 -14.07 -7.27 19.70
CA VAL A 21 -14.65 -6.02 20.19
C VAL A 21 -14.97 -5.11 19.00
N LEU A 22 -16.24 -4.72 18.88
CA LEU A 22 -16.68 -3.73 17.90
C LEU A 22 -17.05 -2.42 18.61
N SER A 23 -16.51 -1.31 18.12
CA SER A 23 -16.81 0.06 18.56
C SER A 23 -17.58 0.80 17.48
N VAL A 24 -18.79 1.27 17.80
CA VAL A 24 -19.63 2.05 16.87
C VAL A 24 -19.50 3.53 17.21
N LEU A 25 -19.01 4.30 16.23
CA LEU A 25 -18.99 5.76 16.26
C LEU A 25 -20.08 6.26 15.32
N ARG A 26 -20.85 7.25 15.75
CA ARG A 26 -21.92 7.87 14.95
C ARG A 26 -21.39 9.18 14.38
N ALA A 27 -21.35 9.27 13.06
CA ALA A 27 -21.04 10.50 12.34
C ALA A 27 -22.33 11.07 11.74
N GLU A 28 -22.48 12.38 11.80
CA GLU A 28 -23.66 13.11 11.30
C GLU A 28 -23.59 13.34 9.79
N SER A 29 -22.42 13.17 9.18
CA SER A 29 -22.21 13.37 7.75
C SER A 29 -21.12 12.46 7.16
N TYR A 30 -21.16 12.34 5.83
CA TYR A 30 -20.11 11.68 5.06
C TYR A 30 -18.73 12.29 5.32
N ASP A 31 -18.62 13.62 5.29
CA ASP A 31 -17.35 14.33 5.48
C ASP A 31 -16.78 14.10 6.88
N GLU A 32 -17.64 14.05 7.91
CA GLU A 32 -17.23 13.71 9.27
C GLU A 32 -16.69 12.27 9.35
N ALA A 33 -17.37 11.30 8.75
CA ALA A 33 -16.91 9.90 8.73
C ALA A 33 -15.56 9.73 8.00
N LEU A 34 -15.40 10.42 6.86
CA LEU A 34 -14.13 10.46 6.12
C LEU A 34 -13.04 11.10 6.98
N LYS A 35 -13.34 12.22 7.66
CA LYS A 35 -12.41 12.90 8.55
C LYS A 35 -11.99 12.03 9.72
N LEU A 36 -12.92 11.31 10.37
CA LEU A 36 -12.61 10.38 11.46
C LEU A 36 -11.61 9.30 11.02
N THR A 37 -11.75 8.80 9.78
CA THR A 37 -10.84 7.81 9.22
C THR A 37 -9.47 8.43 8.89
N ASN A 38 -9.45 9.64 8.35
CA ASN A 38 -8.24 10.35 7.96
C ASN A 38 -7.44 10.90 9.15
N ASP A 39 -8.09 11.30 10.23
CA ASP A 39 -7.45 11.77 11.45
C ASP A 39 -6.85 10.61 12.29
N HIS A 40 -7.31 9.37 12.06
CA HIS A 40 -6.79 8.22 12.79
C HIS A 40 -5.31 7.96 12.44
N GLU A 41 -4.53 7.56 13.43
CA GLU A 41 -3.08 7.36 13.26
C GLU A 41 -2.72 6.13 12.40
N TYR A 42 -3.62 5.14 12.37
CA TYR A 42 -3.51 3.94 11.55
C TYR A 42 -4.23 4.10 10.22
N GLY A 43 -3.72 3.42 9.19
CA GLY A 43 -4.23 3.46 7.84
C GLY A 43 -4.03 2.15 7.09
N ASN A 44 -4.29 1.01 7.75
CA ASN A 44 -4.12 -0.32 7.17
C ASN A 44 -5.20 -0.64 6.12
N GLY A 45 -6.44 -0.83 6.57
CA GLY A 45 -7.59 -1.10 5.70
C GLY A 45 -8.84 -0.37 6.15
N THR A 46 -9.71 -0.04 5.21
CA THR A 46 -11.00 0.62 5.47
C THR A 46 -12.05 0.13 4.47
N ALA A 47 -13.33 0.30 4.81
CA ALA A 47 -14.43 -0.06 3.94
C ALA A 47 -15.57 0.96 4.00
N ILE A 48 -16.20 1.21 2.85
CA ILE A 48 -17.46 1.94 2.74
C ILE A 48 -18.55 0.99 2.25
N PHE A 49 -19.71 1.03 2.92
CA PHE A 49 -20.90 0.31 2.51
C PHE A 49 -21.94 1.30 1.99
N THR A 50 -22.17 1.29 0.69
CA THR A 50 -23.07 2.25 0.02
C THR A 50 -23.58 1.68 -1.30
N ARG A 51 -24.73 2.19 -1.75
CA ARG A 51 -25.27 1.95 -3.09
C ARG A 51 -24.95 3.10 -4.06
N ASP A 52 -24.42 4.20 -3.53
CA ASP A 52 -24.12 5.40 -4.30
C ASP A 52 -22.70 5.37 -4.84
N GLY A 53 -22.58 5.55 -6.17
CA GLY A 53 -21.30 5.49 -6.87
C GLY A 53 -20.42 6.71 -6.63
N ASP A 54 -21.04 7.87 -6.41
CA ASP A 54 -20.31 9.12 -6.15
C ASP A 54 -19.60 9.05 -4.80
N ALA A 55 -20.33 8.71 -3.72
CA ALA A 55 -19.77 8.49 -2.39
C ALA A 55 -18.68 7.41 -2.38
N ALA A 56 -18.88 6.30 -3.10
CA ALA A 56 -17.90 5.23 -3.18
C ALA A 56 -16.59 5.69 -3.84
N ARG A 57 -16.69 6.41 -4.96
CA ARG A 57 -15.53 6.92 -5.70
C ARG A 57 -14.82 8.03 -4.91
N ASP A 58 -15.58 8.96 -4.35
CA ASP A 58 -15.05 10.06 -3.56
C ASP A 58 -14.28 9.52 -2.35
N PHE A 59 -14.86 8.55 -1.63
CA PHE A 59 -14.24 7.94 -0.45
C PHE A 59 -12.93 7.25 -0.81
N ALA A 60 -12.95 6.39 -1.84
CA ALA A 60 -11.76 5.68 -2.28
C ALA A 60 -10.64 6.63 -2.76
N SER A 61 -10.99 7.82 -3.27
CA SER A 61 -10.02 8.80 -3.74
C SER A 61 -9.42 9.67 -2.64
N LYS A 62 -10.18 9.97 -1.58
CA LYS A 62 -9.79 10.93 -0.53
C LYS A 62 -9.32 10.27 0.77
N VAL A 63 -9.66 9.01 1.00
CA VAL A 63 -9.29 8.32 2.24
C VAL A 63 -7.79 8.03 2.27
N GLN A 64 -7.14 8.30 3.40
CA GLN A 64 -5.70 8.14 3.60
C GLN A 64 -5.39 6.76 4.21
N VAL A 65 -5.75 5.70 3.50
CA VAL A 65 -5.64 4.31 3.94
C VAL A 65 -5.16 3.45 2.76
N GLY A 66 -4.26 2.50 3.01
CA GLY A 66 -3.60 1.75 1.94
C GLY A 66 -4.51 0.75 1.21
N MET A 67 -5.47 0.14 1.91
CA MET A 67 -6.42 -0.82 1.34
C MET A 67 -7.87 -0.35 1.54
N VAL A 68 -8.63 -0.25 0.45
CA VAL A 68 -10.00 0.29 0.47
C VAL A 68 -10.98 -0.72 -0.12
N GLY A 69 -12.03 -1.04 0.65
CA GLY A 69 -13.14 -1.89 0.22
C GLY A 69 -14.41 -1.10 -0.05
N ILE A 70 -15.09 -1.39 -1.16
CA ILE A 70 -16.45 -0.89 -1.44
C ILE A 70 -17.39 -2.07 -1.36
N ASN A 71 -18.28 -2.08 -0.37
CA ASN A 71 -19.16 -3.21 -0.03
C ASN A 71 -18.42 -4.52 0.29
N VAL A 72 -17.15 -4.44 0.68
CA VAL A 72 -16.29 -5.55 1.08
C VAL A 72 -15.60 -5.19 2.40
N PRO A 73 -15.87 -5.90 3.52
CA PRO A 73 -15.43 -5.49 4.86
C PRO A 73 -13.92 -5.63 5.08
N ILE A 74 -13.29 -6.63 4.45
CA ILE A 74 -11.87 -6.95 4.61
C ILE A 74 -11.24 -6.93 3.21
N PRO A 75 -10.76 -5.76 2.74
CA PRO A 75 -10.26 -5.59 1.38
C PRO A 75 -8.80 -6.04 1.25
N VAL A 76 -8.47 -7.24 1.73
CA VAL A 76 -7.11 -7.78 1.65
C VAL A 76 -6.80 -8.12 0.19
N PRO A 77 -5.76 -7.51 -0.42
CA PRO A 77 -5.38 -7.80 -1.79
C PRO A 77 -4.94 -9.25 -1.94
N LEU A 78 -5.31 -9.88 -3.06
CA LEU A 78 -4.83 -11.22 -3.41
C LEU A 78 -3.32 -11.19 -3.66
N ALA A 79 -2.66 -12.36 -3.58
CA ALA A 79 -1.20 -12.49 -3.60
C ALA A 79 -0.50 -11.88 -4.83
N TYR A 80 -1.21 -11.74 -5.94
CA TYR A 80 -0.70 -11.12 -7.17
C TYR A 80 -0.85 -9.59 -7.21
N TYR A 81 -1.58 -9.00 -6.27
CA TYR A 81 -1.57 -7.57 -5.92
C TYR A 81 -0.60 -7.31 -4.77
N THR A 82 -0.59 -6.12 -4.19
CA THR A 82 0.34 -5.70 -3.12
C THR A 82 -0.41 -5.39 -1.83
N PHE A 83 -0.01 -5.97 -0.69
CA PHE A 83 -0.54 -5.63 0.63
C PHE A 83 0.32 -4.59 1.33
N GLY A 84 -0.29 -3.49 1.76
CA GLY A 84 0.34 -2.52 2.64
C GLY A 84 -0.61 -1.40 3.06
N GLY A 85 -0.40 -0.92 4.29
CA GLY A 85 -1.10 0.22 4.86
C GLY A 85 -0.35 1.53 4.66
N TRP A 86 -0.98 2.63 5.06
CA TRP A 86 -0.38 3.96 5.13
C TRP A 86 -0.25 4.42 6.58
N LYS A 87 0.37 5.60 6.79
CA LYS A 87 0.59 6.21 8.11
C LYS A 87 1.40 5.28 9.02
N ARG A 88 0.99 5.09 10.28
CA ARG A 88 1.67 4.19 11.23
C ARG A 88 1.47 2.70 10.94
N SER A 89 0.74 2.34 9.87
CA SER A 89 0.46 0.94 9.52
C SER A 89 1.47 0.32 8.54
N SER A 90 2.42 1.09 8.02
CA SER A 90 3.53 0.56 7.21
C SER A 90 4.75 1.48 7.31
N PHE A 91 5.94 0.92 7.10
CA PHE A 91 7.19 1.66 7.06
C PHE A 91 8.01 1.21 5.85
N GLY A 92 8.40 2.15 4.99
CA GLY A 92 9.07 1.87 3.73
C GLY A 92 8.24 2.27 2.52
N ASP A 93 8.79 2.03 1.34
CA ASP A 93 8.24 2.43 0.03
C ASP A 93 7.71 1.25 -0.79
N LEU A 94 7.94 0.00 -0.35
CA LEU A 94 7.50 -1.23 -1.01
C LEU A 94 6.59 -2.07 -0.11
N ASN A 95 5.59 -2.69 -0.73
CA ASN A 95 4.58 -3.52 -0.06
C ASN A 95 4.99 -5.01 0.01
N GLN A 96 4.20 -5.82 0.74
CA GLN A 96 4.62 -7.14 1.21
C GLN A 96 4.65 -8.26 0.15
N HIS A 97 3.68 -8.28 -0.77
CA HIS A 97 3.57 -9.32 -1.81
C HIS A 97 3.29 -8.70 -3.17
N GLY A 98 3.14 -9.53 -4.21
CA GLY A 98 2.99 -9.06 -5.59
C GLY A 98 4.28 -8.48 -6.17
N PRO A 99 4.19 -7.58 -7.16
CA PRO A 99 5.37 -7.02 -7.83
C PRO A 99 6.34 -6.26 -6.90
N ASP A 100 5.84 -5.66 -5.82
CA ASP A 100 6.68 -4.91 -4.88
C ASP A 100 7.63 -5.81 -4.09
N SER A 101 7.24 -7.04 -3.76
CA SER A 101 8.14 -7.98 -3.09
C SER A 101 9.31 -8.36 -3.99
N ILE A 102 9.06 -8.54 -5.30
CA ILE A 102 10.11 -8.81 -6.27
C ILE A 102 11.07 -7.62 -6.36
N ARG A 103 10.56 -6.39 -6.39
CA ARG A 103 11.39 -5.17 -6.37
C ARG A 103 12.21 -5.07 -5.08
N PHE A 104 11.63 -5.41 -3.93
CA PHE A 104 12.30 -5.35 -2.63
C PHE A 104 13.45 -6.36 -2.54
N TYR A 105 13.24 -7.57 -3.07
CA TYR A 105 14.25 -8.63 -3.04
C TYR A 105 15.23 -8.63 -4.23
N THR A 106 15.13 -7.66 -5.15
CA THR A 106 16.03 -7.56 -6.31
C THR A 106 16.66 -6.17 -6.44
N LYS A 107 17.67 -6.04 -7.30
CA LYS A 107 18.30 -4.75 -7.62
C LYS A 107 18.37 -4.57 -9.13
N THR A 108 17.94 -3.41 -9.61
CA THR A 108 17.99 -3.07 -11.03
C THR A 108 19.43 -2.82 -11.47
N LYS A 109 19.85 -3.45 -12.57
CA LYS A 109 21.16 -3.21 -13.22
C LYS A 109 20.93 -2.85 -14.68
N THR A 110 21.43 -1.69 -15.09
CA THR A 110 21.37 -1.23 -16.49
C THR A 110 22.75 -1.39 -17.14
N VAL A 111 22.82 -2.14 -18.24
CA VAL A 111 24.07 -2.39 -18.98
C VAL A 111 23.94 -1.77 -20.36
N THR A 112 24.84 -0.84 -20.69
CA THR A 112 25.02 -0.33 -22.06
C THR A 112 26.31 -0.92 -22.60
N ALA A 113 26.23 -1.65 -23.70
CA ALA A 113 27.38 -2.27 -24.34
C ALA A 113 27.46 -1.83 -25.80
N ARG A 114 28.68 -1.43 -26.21
CA ARG A 114 29.04 -1.22 -27.60
C ARG A 114 30.29 -2.03 -27.89
N TRP A 115 30.25 -2.80 -28.97
CA TRP A 115 31.41 -3.49 -29.48
C TRP A 115 31.90 -2.76 -30.73
N PRO A 116 33.19 -2.40 -30.85
CA PRO A 116 33.77 -2.08 -32.16
C PRO A 116 33.72 -3.33 -33.07
N SER A 117 33.85 -3.18 -34.39
CA SER A 117 33.97 -4.37 -35.25
C SER A 117 35.21 -5.18 -34.85
N GLY A 118 35.11 -6.50 -34.99
CA GLY A 118 36.15 -7.44 -34.58
C GLY A 118 36.16 -8.67 -35.50
N ILE A 119 36.39 -9.85 -34.92
CA ILE A 119 36.74 -11.14 -35.55
C ILE A 119 35.95 -11.65 -36.77
N LYS A 120 34.92 -10.95 -37.27
CA LYS A 120 34.44 -11.16 -38.65
C LYS A 120 35.55 -10.92 -39.68
N ASP A 121 36.55 -10.10 -39.35
CA ASP A 121 37.74 -9.81 -40.18
C ASP A 121 39.02 -10.60 -39.75
N GLY A 122 38.91 -11.56 -38.82
CA GLY A 122 40.02 -12.43 -38.38
C GLY A 122 40.48 -12.25 -36.92
N ALA A 123 41.23 -13.24 -36.41
CA ALA A 123 41.74 -13.24 -35.04
C ALA A 123 43.02 -12.39 -34.91
N SER A 124 43.02 -11.40 -34.01
CA SER A 124 44.22 -10.65 -33.63
C SER A 124 44.83 -11.24 -32.36
N PHE A 125 46.04 -11.81 -32.49
CA PHE A 125 46.82 -12.42 -31.40
C PHE A 125 47.97 -11.51 -30.94
N VAL A 126 47.81 -10.19 -31.03
CA VAL A 126 48.88 -9.26 -30.66
C VAL A 126 49.12 -9.31 -29.15
N ILE A 127 50.23 -9.92 -28.75
CA ILE A 127 50.85 -9.71 -27.44
C ILE A 127 51.40 -8.27 -27.44
N PRO A 128 50.95 -7.39 -26.52
CA PRO A 128 51.50 -6.04 -26.44
C PRO A 128 52.95 -6.15 -25.95
N THR A 129 53.91 -5.85 -26.82
CA THR A 129 55.29 -5.56 -26.40
C THR A 129 55.36 -4.08 -26.11
N MET A 130 55.63 -3.74 -24.85
CA MET A 130 55.91 -2.38 -24.40
C MET A 130 57.15 -1.88 -25.14
N GLY A 131 56.96 -0.90 -26.02
CA GLY A 131 58.01 -0.07 -26.62
C GLY A 131 57.66 1.38 -26.37
#